data_AF-A0A1A0V4T7-F1
#
_entry.id   AF-A0A1A0V4T7-F1
#
_cell.length_a   1.000
_cell.length_b   1.000
_cell.length_c   1.000
_cell.angle_alpha   90.00
_cell.angle_beta   90.00
_cell.angle_gamma   90.00
#
_symmetry.space_group_name_H-M   'P 1'
#
loop_
_entity.id
_entity.type
_entity.pdbx_description
1 polymer ?
#
loop_
_entity_poly.entity_id
_entity_poly.type
_entity_poly.pdbx_seq_one_letter_code
_entity_poly.pdbx_strand_id
1 'polypeptide(L)' 'MVEFTTWLFMPYSIVFVLPVVLIYMAIAALVMQASGTTGQIGRGMLIGSLSGPLSLLIFGAVWAIAHAIGPI' A
#
# COMPACT_ATOMS: atom_id res chain seq x y z
N MET A 1 -22.49 -1.40 14.52
CA MET A 1 -22.54 -1.22 13.05
C MET A 1 -21.16 -0.95 12.48
N VAL A 2 -20.47 0.15 12.84
CA VAL A 2 -19.13 0.49 12.29
C VAL A 2 -18.10 -0.61 12.54
N GLU A 3 -17.97 -1.10 13.77
CA GLU A 3 -17.00 -2.17 14.11
C GLU A 3 -17.25 -3.48 13.33
N PHE A 4 -18.50 -3.91 13.23
CA PHE A 4 -18.88 -5.09 12.45
C PHE A 4 -18.61 -4.92 10.95
N THR A 5 -18.96 -3.76 10.39
CA THR A 5 -18.63 -3.39 9.01
C THR A 5 -17.11 -3.39 8.81
N THR A 6 -16.35 -2.78 9.72
CA THR A 6 -14.88 -2.77 9.65
C THR A 6 -14.32 -4.19 9.67
N TRP A 7 -14.73 -5.07 10.60
CA TRP A 7 -14.22 -6.44 10.67
C TRP A 7 -14.74 -7.37 9.59
N LEU A 8 -15.89 -7.10 8.98
CA LEU A 8 -16.41 -7.87 7.85
C LEU A 8 -15.73 -7.44 6.55
N PHE A 9 -15.53 -6.13 6.34
CA PHE A 9 -14.92 -5.63 5.11
C PHE A 9 -13.40 -5.60 5.16
N MET A 10 -12.75 -5.45 6.31
CA MET A 10 -11.28 -5.38 6.40
C MET A 10 -10.58 -6.68 5.95
N PRO A 11 -11.01 -7.90 6.31
CA PRO A 11 -10.41 -9.14 5.81
C PRO A 11 -10.73 -9.41 4.34
N TYR A 12 -11.98 -9.17 3.92
CA TYR A 12 -12.38 -9.33 2.52
C TYR A 12 -11.75 -8.27 1.62
N SER A 13 -11.44 -7.10 2.16
CA SER A 13 -10.77 -6.04 1.40
C SER A 13 -9.43 -6.51 0.88
N ILE A 14 -8.66 -7.33 1.59
CA ILE A 14 -7.41 -7.90 1.06
C ILE A 14 -7.66 -8.71 -0.22
N VAL A 15 -8.75 -9.48 -0.31
CA VAL A 15 -9.05 -10.31 -1.48
C VAL A 15 -9.34 -9.47 -2.73
N PHE A 16 -9.82 -8.24 -2.58
CA PHE A 16 -10.15 -7.35 -3.70
C PHE A 16 -9.12 -6.23 -3.92
N VAL A 17 -8.67 -5.60 -2.84
CA VAL A 17 -7.71 -4.49 -2.84
C VAL A 17 -6.35 -4.96 -3.28
N LEU A 18 -5.87 -6.10 -2.80
CA LEU A 18 -4.51 -6.57 -3.14
C LEU A 18 -4.38 -6.87 -4.64
N PRO A 19 -5.32 -7.58 -5.31
CA PRO A 19 -5.31 -7.71 -6.76
C PRO A 19 -5.40 -6.38 -7.51
N VAL A 20 -6.29 -5.47 -7.10
CA VAL A 20 -6.45 -4.15 -7.76
C VAL A 20 -5.16 -3.33 -7.65
N VAL A 21 -4.53 -3.32 -6.48
CA VAL A 21 -3.24 -2.64 -6.26
C VAL A 21 -2.15 -3.26 -7.13
N LEU A 22 -2.07 -4.59 -7.22
CA LEU A 22 -1.09 -5.27 -8.08
C LEU A 22 -1.30 -4.94 -9.56
N ILE A 23 -2.56 -4.92 -10.03
CA ILE A 23 -2.90 -4.51 -11.40
C ILE A 23 -2.48 -3.06 -11.64
N TYR A 24 -2.78 -2.15 -10.71
CA TYR A 24 -2.40 -0.75 -10.82
C TYR A 24 -0.87 -0.57 -10.85
N MET A 25 -0.13 -1.32 -10.02
CA MET A 25 1.33 -1.34 -10.05
C MET A 25 1.88 -1.89 -11.36
N ALA A 26 1.27 -2.94 -11.92
CA ALA A 26 1.64 -3.46 -13.23
C ALA A 26 1.44 -2.41 -14.33
N ILE A 27 0.31 -1.68 -14.32
CA ILE A 27 0.05 -0.57 -15.23
C ILE A 27 1.12 0.52 -15.05
N ALA A 28 1.42 0.93 -13.82
CA ALA A 28 2.46 1.92 -13.54
C ALA A 28 3.84 1.46 -14.07
N ALA A 29 4.17 0.17 -13.92
CA ALA A 29 5.42 -0.43 -14.40
C ALA A 29 5.50 -0.48 -15.93
N LEU A 30 4.37 -0.59 -16.62
CA LEU A 30 4.31 -0.47 -18.07
C LEU A 30 4.44 1.00 -18.52
N VAL A 31 3.70 1.91 -17.88
CA VAL A 31 3.72 3.35 -18.19
C VAL A 31 5.12 3.96 -17.98
N MET A 32 5.85 3.51 -16.95
CA MET A 32 7.18 4.03 -16.66
C MET A 32 8.23 3.71 -17.74
N GLN A 33 7.95 2.76 -18.63
CA GLN A 33 8.85 2.40 -19.74
C GLN A 33 8.78 3.42 -20.89
N ALA A 34 7.75 4.26 -20.93
CA ALA A 34 7.64 5.32 -21.92
C ALA A 34 8.75 6.38 -21.71
N SER A 35 9.15 7.05 -22.79
CA SER A 35 10.10 8.16 -22.71
C SER A 35 9.41 9.48 -22.31
N GLY A 36 10.20 10.43 -21.83
CA GLY A 36 9.72 11.77 -21.50
C GLY A 36 8.78 11.83 -20.29
N THR A 37 7.80 12.72 -20.35
CA THR A 37 6.88 13.02 -19.23
C THR A 37 6.03 11.80 -18.84
N THR A 38 5.60 11.00 -19.81
CA THR A 38 4.77 9.81 -19.55
C THR A 38 5.51 8.77 -18.68
N GLY A 39 6.80 8.54 -18.94
CA GLY A 39 7.63 7.67 -18.11
C GLY A 39 7.79 8.20 -16.68
N GLN A 40 7.94 9.52 -16.53
CA GLN A 40 8.01 10.15 -15.21
C GLN A 40 6.71 9.99 -14.42
N ILE A 41 5.55 10.11 -15.08
CA ILE A 41 4.25 9.83 -14.47
C ILE A 41 4.19 8.38 -13.98
N GLY A 42 4.57 7.41 -14.83
CA GLY A 42 4.60 5.99 -14.43
C GLY A 42 5.47 5.72 -13.21
N ARG A 43 6.63 6.36 -13.10
CA ARG A 43 7.50 6.28 -11.90
C ARG A 43 6.81 6.86 -10.66
N GLY A 44 6.17 8.03 -10.80
CA GLY A 44 5.39 8.66 -9.74
C GLY A 44 4.23 7.77 -9.27
N MET A 45 3.50 7.15 -10.20
CA MET A 45 2.45 6.18 -9.89
C MET A 45 2.99 4.99 -9.09
N LEU A 46 4.13 4.43 -9.49
CA LEU A 46 4.71 3.25 -8.86
C LEU A 46 5.25 3.56 -7.45
N ILE A 47 5.94 4.68 -7.28
CA ILE A 47 6.40 5.17 -5.97
C ILE A 47 5.20 5.47 -5.06
N GLY A 48 4.19 6.16 -5.58
CA GLY A 48 2.95 6.44 -4.85
C GLY A 48 2.25 5.16 -4.39
N SER A 49 2.20 4.14 -5.25
CA SER A 49 1.61 2.83 -4.91
C SER A 49 2.38 2.11 -3.81
N LEU A 50 3.71 2.21 -3.81
CA LEU A 50 4.56 1.61 -2.77
C LEU A 50 4.43 2.29 -1.41
N SER A 51 4.04 3.57 -1.37
CA SER A 51 3.92 4.32 -0.11
C SER A 51 2.93 3.68 0.88
N GLY A 52 1.82 3.12 0.39
CA GLY A 52 0.82 2.43 1.22
C GLY A 52 1.41 1.23 1.96
N PRO A 53 1.88 0.19 1.25
CA PRO A 53 2.53 -0.97 1.85
C PRO A 53 3.75 -0.62 2.71
N LEU A 54 4.59 0.31 2.25
CA LEU A 54 5.81 0.68 2.97
C LEU A 54 5.49 1.41 4.28
N SER A 55 4.45 2.26 4.30
CA SER A 55 4.00 2.90 5.53
C SER A 55 3.51 1.89 6.56
N LEU A 56 2.74 0.88 6.14
CA LEU A 56 2.28 -0.20 7.02
C LEU A 56 3.45 -0.99 7.61
N LEU A 57 4.48 -1.30 6.80
CA LEU A 57 5.68 -1.96 7.27
C LEU A 57 6.43 -1.12 8.32
N ILE A 58 6.63 0.17 8.03
CA ILE A 58 7.37 1.07 8.93
C ILE A 58 6.61 1.28 10.24
N PHE A 59 5.34 1.69 10.16
CA PHE A 59 4.53 1.95 11.36
C PHE A 59 4.26 0.66 12.15
N GLY A 60 4.00 -0.46 11.47
CA GLY A 60 3.84 -1.76 12.12
C GLY A 60 5.10 -2.20 12.86
N ALA A 61 6.28 -2.04 12.24
CA ALA A 61 7.55 -2.34 12.88
C ALA A 61 7.84 -1.44 14.08
N VAL A 62 7.66 -0.12 13.93
CA VAL A 62 7.85 0.85 15.03
C VAL A 62 6.89 0.55 16.18
N TRP A 63 5.63 0.26 15.89
CA TRP A 63 4.64 -0.14 16.89
C TRP A 63 5.05 -1.41 17.63
N ALA A 64 5.52 -2.44 16.92
CA ALA A 64 5.96 -3.70 17.52
C ALA A 64 7.17 -3.48 18.46
N ILE A 65 8.12 -2.64 18.06
CA ILE A 65 9.27 -2.26 18.90
C ILE A 65 8.80 -1.51 20.15
N ALA A 66 7.95 -0.48 19.99
CA ALA A 66 7.44 0.29 21.11
C ALA A 66 6.65 -0.58 22.09
N HIS A 67 5.85 -1.51 21.59
CA HIS A 67 5.09 -2.46 22.40
C HIS A 67 6.01 -3.40 23.20
N ALA A 68 7.12 -3.84 22.59
CA ALA A 68 8.09 -4.73 23.25
C ALA A 68 8.89 -4.04 24.36
N ILE A 69 9.13 -2.73 24.24
CA ILE A 69 9.87 -1.94 25.25
C ILE A 69 8.98 -1.58 26.45
N GLY A 70 7.65 -1.57 26.27
CA GLY A 70 6.71 -1.12 27.31
C GLY A 70 6.63 0.41 27.40
N PRO A 71 5.70 0.97 28.21
CA PRO A 71 5.63 2.42 28.39
C PRO A 71 6.94 2.93 29.00
N ILE A 72 7.55 3.92 28.33
CA ILE A 72 8.63 4.74 28.91
C ILE A 72 8.11 5.62 30.04
#